data_AF-A0ABD6DT75-F1
#
_entry.id   AF-A0ABD6DT75-F1
#
_cell.length_a   1.000
_cell.length_b   1.000
_cell.length_c   1.000
_cell.angle_alpha   90.00
_cell.angle_beta   90.00
_cell.angle_gamma   90.00
#
_symmetry.space_group_name_H-M   'P 1'
#
loop_
_entity.id
_entity.type
_entity.pdbx_description
1 polymer ?
#
loop_
_entity_poly.entity_id
_entity_poly.type
_entity_poly.pdbx_seq_one_letter_code
_entity_poly.pdbx_strand_id
1 'polypeptide(L)'
;MSDTDADAASTAESNALRTPIVAVLGHVDHGKTTLLDTIRGSAVSEGEAGAITQHIGATAVPLETVSEMAGDLVDPTDFDLPGLLFIDTPGHHSFTTLRSRGGALADIAVVVVDVNDGFQPQTIEALEILQRTGTPFVVAANKIDTTPGWNPNDGRPIQETYEKQSQNARSRLDENLYEIIGDLSDEGFSADLYWRVQNFTKNVGVVPLSAITSEGIPDLLAVLMGLSQRYMKEQMAVDVTGPGAGTVLEVKDERGFGATVDVVLYDGSVRADDEIVVGGIDGPIVTEVRALLQPRPNAEIRVEKRFDKVDEVRAAAGIKIAAPELDDAMAGAPIRVVRDRDIEDVIEEVESELAEIQVSTEEEGVVVKADTLGSLEAMANALREAEVPILRAEVGDVAPRDVAVASTANEEKHRVILGFNVDVLSNAETELDESEVKLFEDDVIYQLVEGYENYVDEIERAQQETVLDKIVRPCRFRILEDHVFRQSDPAVVGVEVLSGTLKNNQNVVKWEGNETTRVGQLSGIQEQGEDVSEARAGTRVSVAIDGPTVGRQIEEGDELWIDLPEKHAKILEQELSDDIPADELEALTGYLDKHRKRDPFWGK
;
A
#
# COMPACT_ATOMS: atom_id res chain seq x y z
N MET A 1 39.48 52.63 1.03
CA MET A 1 38.05 52.45 1.31
C MET A 1 37.46 51.85 0.06
N SER A 2 37.67 50.56 -0.11
CA SER A 2 37.24 49.70 -1.20
C SER A 2 37.25 48.33 -0.55
N ASP A 3 36.08 47.79 -0.24
CA ASP A 3 35.82 46.37 0.12
C ASP A 3 34.38 46.15 0.63
N THR A 4 33.56 47.18 0.83
CA THR A 4 32.19 47.01 1.37
C THR A 4 31.05 46.90 0.34
N ASP A 5 31.31 47.07 -0.96
CA ASP A 5 30.25 46.98 -2.00
C ASP A 5 30.24 45.65 -2.79
N ALA A 6 31.20 44.75 -2.55
CA ALA A 6 31.23 43.43 -3.18
C ALA A 6 30.40 42.38 -2.40
N ASP A 7 30.32 42.51 -1.07
CA ASP A 7 29.57 41.56 -0.22
C ASP A 7 28.05 41.78 -0.21
N ALA A 8 27.56 42.95 -0.64
CA ALA A 8 26.14 43.25 -0.69
C ALA A 8 25.46 42.73 -1.99
N ALA A 9 26.25 42.45 -3.03
CA ALA A 9 25.75 41.87 -4.28
C ALA A 9 25.69 40.34 -4.23
N SER A 10 26.57 39.69 -3.46
CA SER A 10 26.56 38.22 -3.27
C SER A 10 25.47 37.74 -2.31
N THR A 11 24.99 38.59 -1.39
CA THR A 11 23.89 38.26 -0.46
C THR A 11 22.49 38.49 -1.04
N ALA A 12 22.38 39.09 -2.23
CA ALA A 12 21.09 39.33 -2.88
C ALA A 12 20.65 38.16 -3.78
N GLU A 13 21.59 37.37 -4.31
CA GLU A 13 21.29 36.15 -5.08
C GLU A 13 20.99 34.94 -4.17
N SER A 14 21.34 34.99 -2.88
CA SER A 14 21.16 33.91 -1.90
C SER A 14 19.74 33.75 -1.34
N ASN A 15 18.73 34.34 -1.99
CA ASN A 15 17.32 34.34 -1.54
C ASN A 15 16.34 34.07 -2.70
N ALA A 16 16.81 33.47 -3.79
CA ALA A 16 15.96 33.06 -4.89
C ALA A 16 15.16 31.81 -4.50
N LEU A 17 13.84 31.84 -4.70
CA LEU A 17 13.00 30.66 -4.51
C LEU A 17 13.15 29.74 -5.73
N ARG A 18 13.38 28.44 -5.50
CA ARG A 18 13.27 27.45 -6.57
C ARG A 18 11.82 27.24 -6.98
N THR A 19 11.66 26.65 -8.17
CA THR A 19 10.37 26.16 -8.65
C THR A 19 9.84 25.05 -7.72
N PRO A 20 8.58 25.10 -7.30
CA PRO A 20 7.93 23.99 -6.61
C PRO A 20 7.79 22.78 -7.52
N ILE A 21 8.04 21.61 -6.95
CA ILE A 21 7.93 20.30 -7.59
C ILE A 21 6.53 19.77 -7.32
N VAL A 22 5.77 19.52 -8.38
CA VAL A 22 4.37 19.09 -8.34
C VAL A 22 4.25 17.67 -8.88
N ALA A 23 3.99 16.68 -8.03
CA ALA A 23 3.69 15.32 -8.50
C ALA A 23 2.24 15.20 -8.97
N VAL A 24 1.99 14.55 -10.10
CA VAL A 24 0.64 14.22 -10.57
C VAL A 24 0.39 12.72 -10.41
N LEU A 25 -0.57 12.37 -9.56
CA LEU A 25 -0.92 11.01 -9.14
C LEU A 25 -2.37 10.68 -9.51
N GLY A 26 -2.77 9.41 -9.46
CA GLY A 26 -4.13 8.94 -9.76
C GLY A 26 -4.18 7.67 -10.60
N HIS A 27 -5.38 7.09 -10.76
CA HIS A 27 -5.61 5.84 -11.48
C HIS A 27 -5.32 5.91 -12.99
N VAL A 28 -5.16 4.74 -13.62
CA VAL A 28 -5.08 4.62 -15.09
C VAL A 28 -6.30 5.29 -15.72
N ASP A 29 -6.13 5.93 -16.87
CA ASP A 29 -7.20 6.59 -17.62
C ASP A 29 -7.98 7.72 -16.92
N HIS A 30 -7.66 8.08 -15.67
CA HIS A 30 -8.23 9.26 -15.00
C HIS A 30 -7.75 10.60 -15.61
N GLY A 31 -6.78 10.55 -16.54
CA GLY A 31 -6.39 11.69 -17.36
C GLY A 31 -5.23 12.53 -16.84
N LYS A 32 -4.30 11.95 -16.06
CA LYS A 32 -3.06 12.60 -15.59
C LYS A 32 -2.23 13.19 -16.74
N THR A 33 -1.87 12.35 -17.72
CA THR A 33 -1.04 12.75 -18.86
C THR A 33 -1.79 13.70 -19.79
N THR A 34 -3.10 13.54 -19.95
CA THR A 34 -3.93 14.52 -20.68
C THR A 34 -3.94 15.88 -19.99
N LEU A 35 -4.05 15.92 -18.65
CA LEU A 35 -3.98 17.17 -17.89
C LEU A 35 -2.63 17.86 -18.09
N LEU A 36 -1.53 17.10 -18.03
CA LEU A 36 -0.19 17.63 -18.24
C LEU A 36 0.05 18.06 -19.70
N ASP A 37 -0.42 17.30 -20.68
CA ASP A 37 -0.37 17.68 -22.11
C ASP A 37 -1.08 19.02 -22.35
N THR A 38 -2.24 19.21 -21.72
CA THR A 38 -3.00 20.46 -21.81
C THR A 38 -2.27 21.62 -21.15
N ILE A 39 -1.67 21.42 -19.97
CA ILE A 39 -0.86 22.45 -19.29
C ILE A 39 0.42 22.78 -20.08
N ARG A 40 1.01 21.82 -20.80
CA ARG A 40 2.18 22.03 -21.67
C ARG A 40 1.86 22.75 -22.97
N GLY A 41 0.65 22.58 -23.49
CA GLY A 41 0.29 22.98 -24.86
C GLY A 41 0.87 22.06 -25.95
N SER A 42 1.31 20.85 -25.61
CA SER A 42 1.82 19.84 -26.55
C SER A 42 1.36 18.44 -26.16
N ALA A 43 0.87 17.65 -27.12
CA ALA A 43 0.40 16.28 -26.90
C ALA A 43 1.56 15.28 -26.93
N VAL A 44 1.87 14.68 -25.78
CA VAL A 44 2.90 13.64 -25.64
C VAL A 44 2.29 12.23 -25.73
N SER A 45 1.04 12.07 -25.26
CA SER A 45 0.29 10.80 -25.24
C SER A 45 0.17 10.08 -26.59
N GLU A 46 0.21 10.80 -27.73
CA GLU A 46 0.16 10.21 -29.06
C GLU A 46 1.47 9.50 -29.49
N GLY A 47 2.58 9.74 -28.77
CA GLY A 47 3.92 9.24 -29.10
C GLY A 47 4.36 7.97 -28.37
N GLU A 48 3.66 7.56 -27.31
CA GLU A 48 4.04 6.42 -26.45
C GLU A 48 3.40 5.10 -26.91
N ALA A 49 4.11 3.99 -26.76
CA ALA A 49 3.62 2.67 -27.15
C ALA A 49 2.40 2.29 -26.28
N GLY A 50 1.23 2.20 -26.90
CA GLY A 50 -0.02 1.87 -26.20
C GLY A 50 -0.74 3.06 -25.56
N ALA A 51 -0.28 4.30 -25.78
CA ALA A 51 -0.88 5.54 -25.24
C ALA A 51 -0.94 5.62 -23.70
N ILE A 52 -0.05 4.91 -22.99
CA ILE A 52 0.07 4.92 -21.53
C ILE A 52 1.47 5.38 -21.10
N THR A 53 1.52 6.20 -20.04
CA THR A 53 2.74 6.63 -19.36
C THR A 53 3.40 5.46 -18.65
N GLN A 54 4.68 5.20 -18.94
CA GLN A 54 5.47 4.08 -18.38
C GLN A 54 6.73 4.53 -17.63
N HIS A 55 7.08 5.81 -17.68
CA HIS A 55 8.29 6.37 -17.08
C HIS A 55 7.97 7.68 -16.35
N ILE A 56 8.78 8.08 -15.37
CA ILE A 56 8.66 9.43 -14.81
C ILE A 56 9.20 10.45 -15.81
N GLY A 57 8.44 11.53 -16.03
CA GLY A 57 8.96 12.69 -16.74
C GLY A 57 8.78 13.98 -15.94
N ALA A 58 9.63 14.95 -16.23
CA ALA A 58 9.60 16.26 -15.59
C ALA A 58 9.30 17.35 -16.64
N THR A 59 8.40 18.27 -16.31
CA THR A 59 7.98 19.37 -17.17
C THR A 59 8.01 20.68 -16.39
N ALA A 60 8.88 21.60 -16.78
CA ALA A 60 8.90 22.95 -16.23
C ALA A 60 7.87 23.84 -16.95
N VAL A 61 6.97 24.45 -16.18
CA VAL A 61 5.95 25.39 -16.63
C VAL A 61 6.26 26.76 -16.02
N PRO A 62 6.79 27.72 -16.80
CA PRO A 62 7.17 29.04 -16.28
C PRO A 62 5.97 29.85 -15.76
N LEU A 63 6.21 30.77 -14.82
CA LEU A 63 5.18 31.67 -14.28
C LEU A 63 4.38 32.40 -15.37
N GLU A 64 5.05 32.85 -16.44
CA GLU A 64 4.38 33.51 -17.57
C GLU A 64 3.31 32.61 -18.21
N THR A 65 3.63 31.32 -18.40
CA THR A 65 2.69 30.32 -18.94
C THR A 65 1.56 30.04 -17.95
N VAL A 66 1.88 29.93 -16.66
CA VAL A 66 0.87 29.75 -15.61
C VAL A 66 -0.12 30.92 -15.58
N SER A 67 0.38 32.16 -15.62
CA SER A 67 -0.44 33.37 -15.64
C SER A 67 -1.26 33.50 -16.93
N GLU A 68 -0.73 33.14 -18.09
CA GLU A 68 -1.49 33.14 -19.35
C GLU A 68 -2.67 32.17 -19.29
N MET A 69 -2.46 30.96 -18.75
CA MET A 69 -3.51 29.95 -18.62
C MET A 69 -4.53 30.29 -17.53
N ALA A 70 -4.08 30.79 -16.37
CA ALA A 70 -4.95 31.12 -15.26
C ALA A 70 -5.71 32.44 -15.45
N GLY A 71 -5.24 33.30 -16.37
CA GLY A 71 -5.84 34.61 -16.64
C GLY A 71 -5.85 35.50 -15.40
N ASP A 72 -6.98 36.16 -15.14
CA ASP A 72 -7.12 37.10 -14.02
C ASP A 72 -7.01 36.45 -12.62
N LEU A 73 -6.97 35.10 -12.53
CA LEU A 73 -6.80 34.39 -11.25
C LEU A 73 -5.36 34.40 -10.73
N VAL A 74 -4.37 34.63 -11.61
CA VAL A 74 -2.94 34.64 -11.24
C VAL A 74 -2.28 35.86 -11.87
N ASP A 75 -2.17 36.93 -11.09
CA ASP A 75 -1.33 38.07 -11.46
C ASP A 75 0.14 37.69 -11.18
N PRO A 76 1.03 37.65 -12.19
CA PRO A 76 2.43 37.26 -12.00
C PRO A 76 3.18 38.19 -11.04
N THR A 77 2.69 39.42 -10.82
CA THR A 77 3.31 40.37 -9.88
C THR A 77 3.04 40.04 -8.41
N ASP A 78 2.05 39.20 -8.14
CA ASP A 78 1.71 38.72 -6.80
C ASP A 78 2.56 37.50 -6.39
N PHE A 79 3.39 36.94 -7.29
CA PHE A 79 4.16 35.72 -7.03
C PHE A 79 5.67 35.93 -7.13
N ASP A 80 6.37 35.45 -6.10
CA ASP A 80 7.83 35.38 -6.04
C ASP A 80 8.38 34.08 -6.69
N LEU A 81 7.50 33.11 -6.97
CA LEU A 81 7.87 31.80 -7.51
C LEU A 81 8.10 31.84 -9.02
N PRO A 82 9.13 31.13 -9.55
CA PRO A 82 9.47 31.17 -10.98
C PRO A 82 8.51 30.39 -11.90
N GLY A 83 7.67 29.51 -11.35
CA GLY A 83 6.75 28.66 -12.10
C GLY A 83 6.38 27.40 -11.31
N LEU A 84 6.10 26.29 -12.00
CA LEU A 84 5.84 24.95 -11.44
C LEU A 84 6.64 23.88 -12.21
N LEU A 85 7.21 22.89 -11.52
CA LEU A 85 7.86 21.74 -12.13
C LEU A 85 6.97 20.51 -11.92
N PHE A 86 6.25 20.10 -12.96
CA PHE A 86 5.41 18.91 -12.87
C PHE A 86 6.22 17.63 -13.06
N ILE A 87 5.99 16.66 -12.20
CA ILE A 87 6.46 15.28 -12.35
C ILE A 87 5.26 14.44 -12.80
N ASP A 88 5.30 13.97 -14.05
CA ASP A 88 4.31 13.01 -14.56
C ASP A 88 4.65 11.63 -13.99
N THR A 89 3.73 11.06 -13.21
CA THR A 89 3.89 9.70 -12.70
C THR A 89 2.97 8.74 -13.47
N PRO A 90 3.46 7.56 -13.85
CA PRO A 90 2.64 6.54 -14.48
C PRO A 90 1.52 6.02 -13.56
N GLY A 91 0.37 5.71 -14.19
CA GLY A 91 -0.84 5.29 -13.50
C GLY A 91 -1.03 3.79 -13.34
N HIS A 92 -0.28 2.96 -14.07
CA HIS A 92 -0.44 1.50 -14.00
C HIS A 92 0.07 0.97 -12.65
N HIS A 93 -0.53 -0.10 -12.15
CA HIS A 93 -0.13 -0.73 -10.88
C HIS A 93 1.37 -1.03 -10.84
N SER A 94 1.92 -1.52 -11.96
CA SER A 94 3.34 -1.79 -12.23
C SER A 94 4.34 -0.64 -12.03
N PHE A 95 3.87 0.53 -11.63
CA PHE A 95 4.70 1.71 -11.41
C PHE A 95 4.45 2.43 -10.08
N THR A 96 3.92 1.72 -9.08
CA THR A 96 3.84 2.17 -7.67
C THR A 96 5.17 2.77 -7.18
N THR A 97 6.27 2.21 -7.65
CA THR A 97 7.65 2.57 -7.30
C THR A 97 7.98 3.99 -7.76
N LEU A 98 7.46 4.37 -8.92
CA LEU A 98 7.57 5.71 -9.49
C LEU A 98 6.63 6.70 -8.77
N ARG A 99 5.46 6.26 -8.29
CA ARG A 99 4.54 7.10 -7.49
C ARG A 99 5.10 7.42 -6.11
N SER A 100 5.66 6.44 -5.41
CA SER A 100 6.31 6.63 -4.12
C SER A 100 7.47 7.64 -4.21
N ARG A 101 8.31 7.51 -5.25
CA ARG A 101 9.38 8.48 -5.55
C ARG A 101 8.86 9.87 -5.88
N GLY A 102 7.87 9.96 -6.76
CA GLY A 102 7.24 11.23 -7.13
C GLY A 102 6.64 11.95 -5.93
N GLY A 103 5.97 11.21 -5.05
CA GLY A 103 5.41 11.74 -3.80
C GLY A 103 6.50 12.27 -2.85
N ALA A 104 7.51 11.46 -2.55
CA ALA A 104 8.58 11.86 -1.63
C ALA A 104 9.43 13.05 -2.12
N LEU A 105 9.58 13.20 -3.45
CA LEU A 105 10.32 14.31 -4.06
C LEU A 105 9.47 15.58 -4.23
N ALA A 106 8.15 15.47 -4.14
CA ALA A 106 7.27 16.57 -4.44
C ALA A 106 7.07 17.49 -3.23
N ASP A 107 6.99 18.78 -3.51
CA ASP A 107 6.61 19.78 -2.51
C ASP A 107 5.08 19.79 -2.33
N ILE A 108 4.35 19.45 -3.40
CA ILE A 108 2.89 19.34 -3.43
C ILE A 108 2.46 18.31 -4.48
N ALA A 109 1.33 17.65 -4.28
CA ALA A 109 0.78 16.71 -5.26
C ALA A 109 -0.62 17.09 -5.78
N VAL A 110 -0.95 16.59 -6.97
CA VAL A 110 -2.29 16.62 -7.56
C VAL A 110 -2.77 15.19 -7.73
N VAL A 111 -3.83 14.81 -7.03
CA VAL A 111 -4.48 13.50 -7.20
C VAL A 111 -5.61 13.65 -8.21
N VAL A 112 -5.44 13.06 -9.39
CA VAL A 112 -6.41 13.13 -10.49
C VAL A 112 -7.41 11.99 -10.37
N VAL A 113 -8.69 12.36 -10.26
CA VAL A 113 -9.81 11.44 -10.09
C VAL A 113 -10.81 11.69 -11.21
N ASP A 114 -11.21 10.66 -11.95
CA ASP A 114 -12.34 10.81 -12.88
C ASP A 114 -13.62 11.02 -12.05
N VAL A 115 -14.32 12.11 -12.32
CA VAL A 115 -15.53 12.44 -11.58
C VAL A 115 -16.64 11.40 -11.74
N ASN A 116 -16.63 10.54 -12.75
CA ASN A 116 -17.66 9.50 -12.91
C ASN A 116 -17.24 8.14 -12.36
N ASP A 117 -15.94 7.85 -12.30
CA ASP A 117 -15.44 6.56 -11.82
C ASP A 117 -15.13 6.60 -10.31
N GLY A 118 -14.91 7.79 -9.74
CA GLY A 118 -14.62 7.96 -8.32
C GLY A 118 -13.27 7.36 -7.92
N PHE A 119 -13.17 6.90 -6.67
CA PHE A 119 -11.94 6.28 -6.18
C PHE A 119 -11.74 4.88 -6.76
N GLN A 120 -10.49 4.61 -7.12
CA GLN A 120 -10.02 3.34 -7.67
C GLN A 120 -8.78 2.92 -6.87
N PRO A 121 -8.33 1.65 -6.94
CA PRO A 121 -7.25 1.15 -6.08
C PRO A 121 -5.97 2.00 -6.08
N GLN A 122 -5.52 2.49 -7.24
CA GLN A 122 -4.34 3.36 -7.36
C GLN A 122 -4.57 4.78 -6.82
N THR A 123 -5.82 5.22 -6.74
CA THR A 123 -6.15 6.49 -6.08
C THR A 123 -5.94 6.34 -4.57
N ILE A 124 -6.40 5.23 -3.99
CA ILE A 124 -6.21 4.91 -2.56
C ILE A 124 -4.72 4.77 -2.27
N GLU A 125 -4.00 3.97 -3.06
CA GLU A 125 -2.55 3.81 -2.96
C GLU A 125 -1.79 5.15 -3.04
N ALA A 126 -2.21 6.06 -3.93
CA ALA A 126 -1.61 7.38 -4.02
C ALA A 126 -1.85 8.22 -2.75
N LEU A 127 -3.03 8.14 -2.14
CA LEU A 127 -3.34 8.86 -0.91
C LEU A 127 -2.52 8.34 0.27
N GLU A 128 -2.35 7.02 0.38
CA GLU A 128 -1.50 6.39 1.39
C GLU A 128 -0.04 6.86 1.26
N ILE A 129 0.50 6.88 0.03
CA ILE A 129 1.85 7.39 -0.24
C ILE A 129 1.99 8.84 0.22
N LEU A 130 1.01 9.69 -0.10
CA LEU A 130 1.03 11.11 0.29
C LEU A 130 0.90 11.30 1.80
N GLN A 131 0.05 10.52 2.46
CA GLN A 131 -0.10 10.54 3.91
C GLN A 131 1.20 10.17 4.61
N ARG A 132 1.86 9.10 4.12
CA ARG A 132 3.10 8.58 4.68
C ARG A 132 4.28 9.52 4.47
N THR A 133 4.38 10.13 3.29
CA THR A 133 5.42 11.13 2.98
C THR A 133 5.13 12.50 3.59
N GLY A 134 3.93 12.73 4.12
CA GLY A 134 3.51 14.03 4.62
C GLY A 134 3.35 15.08 3.51
N THR A 135 3.22 14.63 2.26
CA THR A 135 3.18 15.50 1.09
C THR A 135 1.79 16.12 0.95
N PRO A 136 1.67 17.46 1.00
CA PRO A 136 0.39 18.14 0.86
C PRO A 136 -0.15 17.97 -0.57
N PHE A 137 -1.47 17.90 -0.73
CA PHE A 137 -2.06 17.66 -2.04
C PHE A 137 -3.41 18.34 -2.25
N VAL A 138 -3.82 18.40 -3.52
CA VAL A 138 -5.16 18.79 -3.97
C VAL A 138 -5.73 17.70 -4.87
N VAL A 139 -7.06 17.63 -4.94
CA VAL A 139 -7.74 16.65 -5.81
C VAL A 139 -8.23 17.36 -7.07
N ALA A 140 -7.82 16.87 -8.22
CA ALA A 140 -8.32 17.28 -9.52
C ALA A 140 -9.43 16.31 -9.96
N ALA A 141 -10.70 16.70 -9.76
CA ALA A 141 -11.86 15.92 -10.21
C ALA A 141 -12.07 16.15 -11.71
N ASN A 142 -11.42 15.32 -12.53
CA ASN A 142 -11.30 15.45 -13.97
C ASN A 142 -12.54 14.91 -14.71
N LYS A 143 -12.60 15.18 -16.01
CA LYS A 143 -13.62 14.73 -16.97
C LYS A 143 -15.04 15.24 -16.71
N ILE A 144 -15.19 16.42 -16.11
CA ILE A 144 -16.52 17.05 -15.92
C ILE A 144 -17.30 17.24 -17.23
N ASP A 145 -16.60 17.35 -18.36
CA ASP A 145 -17.19 17.48 -19.70
C ASP A 145 -18.02 16.25 -20.10
N THR A 146 -17.75 15.11 -19.48
CA THR A 146 -18.48 13.85 -19.72
C THR A 146 -19.74 13.72 -18.87
N THR A 147 -19.98 14.63 -17.92
CA THR A 147 -21.20 14.63 -17.11
C THR A 147 -22.44 14.76 -18.01
N PRO A 148 -23.44 13.86 -17.90
CA PRO A 148 -24.58 13.87 -18.80
C PRO A 148 -25.38 15.18 -18.78
N GLY A 149 -25.37 15.90 -19.91
CA GLY A 149 -26.03 17.20 -20.08
C GLY A 149 -25.15 18.40 -19.76
N TRP A 150 -23.85 18.19 -19.52
CA TRP A 150 -22.86 19.25 -19.45
C TRP A 150 -22.72 19.97 -20.80
N ASN A 151 -22.58 21.29 -20.74
CA ASN A 151 -22.36 22.14 -21.90
C ASN A 151 -21.03 22.89 -21.73
N PRO A 152 -19.94 22.42 -22.37
CA PRO A 152 -18.58 22.95 -22.17
C PRO A 152 -18.45 24.45 -22.44
N ASN A 153 -17.60 25.11 -21.64
CA ASN A 153 -17.14 26.48 -21.82
C ASN A 153 -15.61 26.51 -21.81
N ASP A 154 -14.99 26.21 -22.95
CA ASP A 154 -13.55 25.97 -23.07
C ASP A 154 -12.66 27.03 -22.39
N GLY A 155 -11.67 26.55 -21.62
CA GLY A 155 -10.64 27.37 -20.97
C GLY A 155 -11.14 28.31 -19.87
N ARG A 156 -12.37 28.11 -19.36
CA ARG A 156 -12.95 28.98 -18.33
C ARG A 156 -12.73 28.45 -16.91
N PRO A 157 -12.69 29.34 -15.91
CA PRO A 157 -12.74 28.93 -14.52
C PRO A 157 -13.98 28.10 -14.20
N ILE A 158 -13.84 27.11 -13.33
CA ILE A 158 -14.88 26.09 -13.09
C ILE A 158 -16.18 26.70 -12.57
N GLN A 159 -16.12 27.69 -11.68
CA GLN A 159 -17.34 28.31 -11.13
C GLN A 159 -18.16 29.01 -12.22
N GLU A 160 -17.51 29.67 -13.18
CA GLU A 160 -18.21 30.35 -14.27
C GLU A 160 -18.92 29.38 -15.21
N THR A 161 -18.29 28.23 -15.51
CA THR A 161 -18.93 27.21 -16.34
C THR A 161 -20.05 26.52 -15.57
N TYR A 162 -19.83 26.16 -14.30
CA TYR A 162 -20.82 25.53 -13.43
C TYR A 162 -22.10 26.38 -13.33
N GLU A 163 -21.96 27.70 -13.15
CA GLU A 163 -23.08 28.65 -13.08
C GLU A 163 -23.88 28.82 -14.38
N LYS A 164 -23.38 28.33 -15.52
CA LYS A 164 -24.09 28.33 -16.81
C LYS A 164 -24.82 27.02 -17.09
N GLN A 165 -24.54 25.97 -16.32
CA GLN A 165 -25.11 24.65 -16.56
C GLN A 165 -26.59 24.57 -16.16
N SER A 166 -27.30 23.62 -16.76
CA SER A 166 -28.67 23.28 -16.35
C SER A 166 -28.69 22.71 -14.92
N GLN A 167 -29.82 22.86 -14.22
CA GLN A 167 -29.98 22.31 -12.86
C GLN A 167 -29.71 20.79 -12.82
N ASN A 168 -30.18 20.05 -13.83
CA ASN A 168 -29.97 18.60 -13.91
C ASN A 168 -28.50 18.22 -14.08
N ALA A 169 -27.74 18.97 -14.90
CA ALA A 169 -26.31 18.70 -15.09
C ALA A 169 -25.52 19.02 -13.81
N ARG A 170 -25.83 20.12 -13.13
CA ARG A 170 -25.21 20.46 -11.83
C ARG A 170 -25.50 19.42 -10.77
N SER A 171 -26.75 18.98 -10.63
CA SER A 171 -27.10 17.99 -9.60
C SER A 171 -26.37 16.67 -9.79
N ARG A 172 -26.14 16.24 -11.04
CA ARG A 172 -25.35 15.04 -11.34
C ARG A 172 -23.88 15.21 -11.01
N LEU A 173 -23.29 16.33 -11.42
CA LEU A 173 -21.89 16.62 -11.08
C LEU A 173 -21.72 16.71 -9.55
N ASP A 174 -22.65 17.38 -8.87
CA ASP A 174 -22.61 17.52 -7.41
C ASP A 174 -22.67 16.16 -6.70
N GLU A 175 -23.55 15.25 -7.14
CA GLU A 175 -23.67 13.89 -6.59
C GLU A 175 -22.31 13.18 -6.61
N ASN A 176 -21.70 13.12 -7.78
CA ASN A 176 -20.38 12.52 -7.97
C ASN A 176 -19.25 13.24 -7.19
N LEU A 177 -19.27 14.56 -7.13
CA LEU A 177 -18.27 15.33 -6.37
C LEU A 177 -18.41 15.08 -4.86
N TYR A 178 -19.62 14.90 -4.35
CA TYR A 178 -19.84 14.55 -2.94
C TYR A 178 -19.46 13.11 -2.63
N GLU A 179 -19.57 12.18 -3.58
CA GLU A 179 -19.01 10.84 -3.44
C GLU A 179 -17.48 10.91 -3.26
N ILE A 180 -16.76 11.62 -4.13
CA ILE A 180 -15.30 11.83 -3.99
C ILE A 180 -14.92 12.47 -2.63
N ILE A 181 -15.71 13.44 -2.16
CA ILE A 181 -15.49 14.06 -0.85
C ILE A 181 -15.76 13.07 0.29
N GLY A 182 -16.77 12.20 0.13
CA GLY A 182 -17.08 11.11 1.05
C GLY A 182 -15.93 10.10 1.13
N ASP A 183 -15.44 9.65 -0.02
CA ASP A 183 -14.31 8.70 -0.12
C ASP A 183 -13.05 9.28 0.55
N LEU A 184 -12.74 10.57 0.33
CA LEU A 184 -11.65 11.25 1.03
C LEU A 184 -11.82 11.20 2.56
N SER A 185 -13.06 11.33 3.05
CA SER A 185 -13.35 11.25 4.49
C SER A 185 -13.18 9.84 5.04
N ASP A 186 -13.51 8.81 4.26
CA ASP A 186 -13.31 7.41 4.64
C ASP A 186 -11.81 7.09 4.73
N GLU A 187 -11.00 7.68 3.85
CA GLU A 187 -9.52 7.67 3.89
C GLU A 187 -8.92 8.64 4.94
N GLY A 188 -9.75 9.23 5.80
CA GLY A 188 -9.29 10.06 6.93
C GLY A 188 -8.93 11.51 6.60
N PHE A 189 -9.23 12.00 5.39
CA PHE A 189 -9.00 13.38 4.98
C PHE A 189 -10.27 14.24 5.09
N SER A 190 -10.15 15.43 5.67
CA SER A 190 -11.19 16.44 5.57
C SER A 190 -11.10 17.12 4.21
N ALA A 191 -12.18 17.16 3.43
CA ALA A 191 -12.19 17.73 2.09
C ALA A 191 -13.46 18.54 1.80
N ASP A 192 -13.34 19.53 0.91
CA ASP A 192 -14.48 20.24 0.32
C ASP A 192 -14.08 20.79 -1.06
N LEU A 193 -15.04 21.29 -1.83
CA LEU A 193 -14.79 22.00 -3.06
C LEU A 193 -13.86 23.19 -2.79
N TYR A 194 -12.86 23.42 -3.63
CA TYR A 194 -11.78 24.37 -3.34
C TYR A 194 -12.30 25.78 -3.01
N TRP A 195 -13.41 26.20 -3.60
CA TRP A 195 -14.03 27.51 -3.35
C TRP A 195 -14.80 27.62 -2.04
N ARG A 196 -15.05 26.50 -1.35
CA ARG A 196 -15.67 26.45 -0.01
C ARG A 196 -14.63 26.32 1.09
N VAL A 197 -13.44 25.80 0.76
CA VAL A 197 -12.34 25.63 1.71
C VAL A 197 -11.88 26.98 2.27
N GLN A 198 -12.01 27.14 3.59
CA GLN A 198 -11.52 28.31 4.31
C GLN A 198 -10.07 28.15 4.79
N ASN A 199 -9.67 26.91 5.07
CA ASN A 199 -8.33 26.59 5.53
C ASN A 199 -7.78 25.35 4.82
N PHE A 200 -6.90 25.59 3.85
CA PHE A 200 -6.21 24.58 3.06
C PHE A 200 -5.13 23.82 3.85
N THR A 201 -4.73 24.27 5.05
CA THR A 201 -3.81 23.48 5.90
C THR A 201 -4.51 22.33 6.63
N LYS A 202 -5.85 22.29 6.57
CA LYS A 202 -6.66 21.28 7.28
C LYS A 202 -7.66 20.58 6.38
N ASN A 203 -7.97 21.16 5.22
CA ASN A 203 -8.93 20.59 4.29
C ASN A 203 -8.28 20.49 2.91
N VAL A 204 -8.42 19.31 2.31
CA VAL A 204 -8.05 19.06 0.92
C VAL A 204 -9.03 19.80 0.02
N GLY A 205 -8.51 20.56 -0.94
CA GLY A 205 -9.32 21.24 -1.94
C GLY A 205 -9.61 20.33 -3.12
N VAL A 206 -10.89 20.11 -3.41
CA VAL A 206 -11.35 19.41 -4.63
C VAL A 206 -11.61 20.44 -5.72
N VAL A 207 -10.88 20.34 -6.84
CA VAL A 207 -10.96 21.20 -8.02
C VAL A 207 -11.59 20.41 -9.17
N PRO A 208 -12.88 20.64 -9.50
CA PRO A 208 -13.49 20.03 -10.67
C PRO A 208 -12.92 20.67 -11.95
N LEU A 209 -12.54 19.84 -12.91
CA LEU A 209 -11.92 20.28 -14.15
C LEU A 209 -12.15 19.33 -15.32
N SER A 210 -11.85 19.78 -16.53
CA SER A 210 -11.69 18.93 -17.70
C SER A 210 -10.34 19.19 -18.33
N ALA A 211 -9.52 18.15 -18.40
CA ALA A 211 -8.26 18.19 -19.12
C ALA A 211 -8.46 18.45 -20.63
N ILE A 212 -9.61 18.06 -21.21
CA ILE A 212 -9.88 18.19 -22.64
C ILE A 212 -10.36 19.60 -22.98
N THR A 213 -11.37 20.10 -22.26
CA THR A 213 -11.96 21.43 -22.53
C THR A 213 -11.18 22.55 -21.85
N SER A 214 -10.20 22.22 -21.01
CA SER A 214 -9.44 23.15 -20.18
C SER A 214 -10.27 23.92 -19.14
N GLU A 215 -11.53 23.53 -18.93
CA GLU A 215 -12.36 24.06 -17.84
C GLU A 215 -11.74 23.69 -16.49
N GLY A 216 -11.64 24.65 -15.56
CA GLY A 216 -11.11 24.39 -14.21
C GLY A 216 -9.58 24.26 -14.08
N ILE A 217 -8.83 24.15 -15.19
CA ILE A 217 -7.37 24.23 -15.18
C ILE A 217 -6.86 25.58 -14.64
N PRO A 218 -7.48 26.74 -14.99
CA PRO A 218 -7.12 28.03 -14.40
C PRO A 218 -7.16 27.99 -12.85
N ASP A 219 -8.20 27.38 -12.29
CA ASP A 219 -8.41 27.25 -10.86
C ASP A 219 -7.36 26.34 -10.21
N LEU A 220 -7.05 25.18 -10.84
CA LEU A 220 -6.04 24.25 -10.36
C LEU A 220 -4.68 24.95 -10.25
N LEU A 221 -4.25 25.63 -11.32
CA LEU A 221 -2.98 26.36 -11.35
C LEU A 221 -2.92 27.47 -10.30
N ALA A 222 -4.01 28.22 -10.14
CA ALA A 222 -4.11 29.27 -9.12
C ALA A 222 -3.99 28.70 -7.69
N VAL A 223 -4.66 27.57 -7.42
CA VAL A 223 -4.58 26.89 -6.13
C VAL A 223 -3.16 26.39 -5.88
N LEU A 224 -2.52 25.72 -6.84
CA LEU A 224 -1.15 25.21 -6.69
C LEU A 224 -0.14 26.33 -6.42
N MET A 225 -0.18 27.40 -7.20
CA MET A 225 0.68 28.58 -7.00
C MET A 225 0.44 29.23 -5.63
N GLY A 226 -0.82 29.41 -5.25
CA GLY A 226 -1.21 30.02 -3.99
C GLY A 226 -0.76 29.21 -2.77
N LEU A 227 -0.92 27.88 -2.82
CA LEU A 227 -0.49 26.99 -1.75
C LEU A 227 1.03 26.94 -1.62
N SER A 228 1.73 26.79 -2.74
CA SER A 228 3.19 26.73 -2.79
C SER A 228 3.81 28.01 -2.22
N GLN A 229 3.33 29.17 -2.66
CA GLN A 229 3.84 30.45 -2.18
C GLN A 229 3.54 30.70 -0.70
N ARG A 230 2.32 30.36 -0.25
CA ARG A 230 1.88 30.74 1.10
C ARG A 230 2.42 29.82 2.18
N TYR A 231 2.55 28.52 1.90
CA TYR A 231 2.84 27.52 2.91
C TYR A 231 4.19 26.82 2.73
N MET A 232 4.82 26.91 1.55
CA MET A 232 6.04 26.14 1.22
C MET A 232 7.24 27.03 0.89
N LYS A 233 7.12 28.35 1.10
CA LYS A 233 8.20 29.32 0.78
C LYS A 233 9.54 29.00 1.43
N GLU A 234 9.53 28.49 2.67
CA GLU A 234 10.76 28.10 3.38
C GLU A 234 11.42 26.87 2.73
N GLN A 235 10.64 25.88 2.27
CA GLN A 235 11.15 24.70 1.57
C GLN A 235 11.70 25.05 0.17
N MET A 236 11.23 26.15 -0.42
CA MET A 236 11.69 26.65 -1.72
C MET A 236 12.92 27.57 -1.62
N ALA A 237 13.28 28.02 -0.42
CA ALA A 237 14.42 28.90 -0.20
C ALA A 237 15.73 28.11 -0.19
N VAL A 238 16.24 27.81 -1.38
CA VAL A 238 17.44 26.99 -1.60
C VAL A 238 18.59 27.80 -2.20
N ASP A 239 19.82 27.34 -2.04
CA ASP A 239 20.97 27.95 -2.71
C ASP A 239 21.12 27.37 -4.11
N VAL A 240 20.44 27.97 -5.09
CA VAL A 240 20.50 27.56 -6.50
C VAL A 240 21.89 27.72 -7.16
N THR A 241 22.87 28.31 -6.47
CA THR A 241 24.23 28.52 -6.98
C THR A 241 25.26 27.56 -6.38
N GLY A 242 24.94 26.97 -5.22
CA GLY A 242 25.76 25.99 -4.53
C GLY A 242 25.89 24.66 -5.29
N PRO A 243 26.65 23.70 -4.73
CA PRO A 243 26.76 22.35 -5.29
C PRO A 243 25.40 21.66 -5.32
N GLY A 244 25.08 21.05 -6.46
CA GLY A 244 23.80 20.38 -6.69
C GLY A 244 23.52 19.19 -5.75
N ALA A 245 22.27 19.09 -5.31
CA ALA A 245 21.72 17.91 -4.68
C ALA A 245 20.46 17.47 -5.43
N GLY A 246 20.36 16.16 -5.67
CA GLY A 246 19.24 15.58 -6.40
C GLY A 246 19.04 14.12 -6.06
N THR A 247 18.08 13.53 -6.77
CA THR A 247 17.75 12.11 -6.67
C THR A 247 17.66 11.50 -8.05
N VAL A 248 18.20 10.29 -8.20
CA VAL A 248 18.10 9.50 -9.43
C VAL A 248 16.65 9.05 -9.59
N LEU A 249 16.00 9.49 -10.66
CA LEU A 249 14.70 8.99 -11.07
C LEU A 249 14.82 7.64 -11.76
N GLU A 250 15.62 7.55 -12.83
CA GLU A 250 15.72 6.35 -13.65
C GLU A 250 17.14 6.19 -14.20
N VAL A 251 17.56 4.93 -14.40
CA VAL A 251 18.82 4.58 -15.06
C VAL A 251 18.50 4.04 -16.44
N LYS A 252 19.14 4.58 -17.48
CA LYS A 252 18.88 4.24 -18.89
C LYS A 252 20.15 4.21 -19.72
N ASP A 253 20.21 3.26 -20.65
CA ASP A 253 21.19 3.26 -21.72
C ASP A 253 20.77 4.16 -22.88
N GLU A 254 21.57 5.19 -23.17
CA GLU A 254 21.30 6.13 -24.26
C GLU A 254 22.32 6.01 -25.39
N ARG A 255 21.84 6.03 -26.64
CA ARG A 255 22.71 5.80 -27.80
C ARG A 255 23.69 6.95 -27.97
N GLY A 256 24.98 6.64 -27.83
CA GLY A 256 26.07 7.59 -27.98
C GLY A 256 26.54 8.21 -26.66
N PHE A 257 25.82 7.96 -25.56
CA PHE A 257 26.20 8.40 -24.20
C PHE A 257 26.50 7.23 -23.25
N GLY A 258 26.02 6.02 -23.54
CA GLY A 258 26.13 4.87 -22.63
C GLY A 258 25.10 4.96 -21.52
N ALA A 259 25.42 4.45 -20.33
CA ALA A 259 24.60 4.64 -19.14
C ALA A 259 24.37 6.12 -18.83
N THR A 260 23.11 6.47 -18.59
CA THR A 260 22.64 7.80 -18.21
C THR A 260 21.68 7.68 -17.04
N VAL A 261 21.62 8.73 -16.22
CA VAL A 261 20.63 8.83 -15.15
C VAL A 261 19.73 10.03 -15.42
N ASP A 262 18.42 9.80 -15.32
CA ASP A 262 17.42 10.86 -15.22
C ASP A 262 17.37 11.30 -13.76
N VAL A 263 17.53 12.59 -13.48
CA VAL A 263 17.70 13.14 -12.13
C VAL A 263 16.74 14.31 -11.94
N VAL A 264 16.13 14.38 -10.75
CA VAL A 264 15.50 15.61 -10.25
C VAL A 264 16.50 16.31 -9.36
N LEU A 265 16.99 17.46 -9.83
CA LEU A 265 17.80 18.37 -9.06
C LEU A 265 16.88 19.27 -8.26
N TYR A 266 16.94 19.20 -6.93
CA TYR A 266 16.05 19.97 -6.03
C TYR A 266 16.80 21.03 -5.23
N ASP A 267 18.14 21.00 -5.18
CA ASP A 267 18.97 22.05 -4.60
C ASP A 267 20.24 22.26 -5.45
N GLY A 268 20.83 23.45 -5.38
CA GLY A 268 22.11 23.76 -6.01
C GLY A 268 22.08 23.75 -7.53
N SER A 269 23.27 23.51 -8.07
CA SER A 269 23.52 23.47 -9.51
C SER A 269 24.56 22.40 -9.86
N VAL A 270 24.39 21.80 -11.02
CA VAL A 270 25.35 20.88 -11.63
C VAL A 270 25.88 21.46 -12.93
N ARG A 271 27.18 21.31 -13.16
CA ARG A 271 27.87 21.73 -14.38
C ARG A 271 28.42 20.52 -15.13
N ALA A 272 28.66 20.71 -16.42
CA ALA A 272 29.54 19.81 -17.14
C ALA A 272 30.92 19.79 -16.45
N ASP A 273 31.55 18.61 -16.42
CA ASP A 273 32.84 18.34 -15.78
C ASP A 273 32.83 18.42 -14.23
N ASP A 274 31.66 18.60 -13.58
CA ASP A 274 31.55 18.43 -12.14
C ASP A 274 31.76 16.96 -11.77
N GLU A 275 32.48 16.73 -10.67
CA GLU A 275 32.55 15.43 -10.01
C GLU A 275 31.29 15.22 -9.16
N ILE A 276 30.69 14.04 -9.29
CA ILE A 276 29.45 13.65 -8.63
C ILE A 276 29.63 12.34 -7.88
N VAL A 277 28.88 12.21 -6.77
CA VAL A 277 28.72 10.96 -6.03
C VAL A 277 27.26 10.52 -6.17
N VAL A 278 27.04 9.28 -6.58
CA VAL A 278 25.72 8.69 -6.81
C VAL A 278 25.60 7.42 -5.97
N GLY A 279 24.48 7.20 -5.29
CA GLY A 279 24.27 5.91 -4.61
C GLY A 279 24.11 4.75 -5.61
N GLY A 280 24.93 3.71 -5.44
CA GLY A 280 24.94 2.51 -6.28
C GLY A 280 24.77 1.22 -5.49
N ILE A 281 24.52 0.12 -6.21
CA ILE A 281 24.20 -1.20 -5.63
C ILE A 281 25.34 -1.71 -4.72
N ASP A 282 26.58 -1.55 -5.16
CA ASP A 282 27.79 -1.98 -4.45
C ASP A 282 28.48 -0.85 -3.66
N GLY A 283 27.74 0.23 -3.38
CA GLY A 283 28.21 1.42 -2.67
C GLY A 283 28.19 2.70 -3.53
N PRO A 284 28.66 3.84 -2.98
CA PRO A 284 28.68 5.10 -3.70
C PRO A 284 29.59 5.06 -4.94
N ILE A 285 29.06 5.52 -6.06
CA ILE A 285 29.74 5.66 -7.34
C ILE A 285 30.27 7.09 -7.44
N VAL A 286 31.58 7.24 -7.58
CA VAL A 286 32.24 8.52 -7.82
C VAL A 286 32.57 8.63 -9.30
N THR A 287 32.07 9.66 -9.97
CA THR A 287 32.26 9.82 -11.41
C THR A 287 32.20 11.29 -11.86
N GLU A 288 32.62 11.58 -13.09
CA GLU A 288 32.67 12.93 -13.66
C GLU A 288 31.59 13.11 -14.75
N VAL A 289 30.84 14.22 -14.66
CA VAL A 289 29.77 14.56 -15.60
C VAL A 289 30.33 14.85 -16.98
N ARG A 290 30.02 14.02 -17.98
CA ARG A 290 30.44 14.23 -19.38
C ARG A 290 29.50 15.15 -20.15
N ALA A 291 28.22 15.09 -19.84
CA ALA A 291 27.19 15.91 -20.47
C ALA A 291 25.96 16.04 -19.59
N LEU A 292 25.41 17.26 -19.59
CA LEU A 292 24.07 17.57 -19.12
C LEU A 292 23.15 17.72 -20.33
N LEU A 293 22.05 17.00 -20.29
CA LEU A 293 21.05 16.96 -21.35
C LEU A 293 19.73 17.47 -20.78
N GLN A 294 19.32 18.65 -21.22
CA GLN A 294 18.06 19.27 -20.79
C GLN A 294 17.00 19.14 -21.90
N PRO A 295 15.76 18.76 -21.57
CA PRO A 295 14.65 18.90 -22.51
C PRO A 295 14.36 20.38 -22.77
N ARG A 296 13.79 20.68 -23.94
CA ARG A 296 13.35 22.05 -24.26
C ARG A 296 12.24 22.51 -23.31
N PRO A 297 12.07 23.83 -23.09
CA PRO A 297 10.91 24.35 -22.35
C PRO A 297 9.60 23.79 -22.92
N ASN A 298 8.68 23.39 -22.05
CA ASN A 298 7.41 22.71 -22.38
C ASN A 298 7.54 21.34 -23.06
N ALA A 299 8.75 20.79 -23.18
CA ALA A 299 8.99 19.44 -23.70
C ALA A 299 9.34 18.48 -22.55
N GLU A 300 8.93 17.22 -22.71
CA GLU A 300 9.16 16.17 -21.75
C GLU A 300 10.47 15.43 -22.00
N ILE A 301 11.21 15.13 -20.92
CA ILE A 301 12.50 14.42 -20.98
C ILE A 301 12.41 13.04 -21.65
N ARG A 302 11.23 12.41 -21.62
CA ARG A 302 10.99 11.05 -22.16
C ARG A 302 10.84 11.00 -23.68
N VAL A 303 10.23 12.02 -24.28
CA VAL A 303 9.80 11.99 -25.69
C VAL A 303 10.70 12.81 -26.60
N GLU A 304 11.46 13.73 -26.02
CA GLU A 304 12.38 14.57 -26.78
C GLU A 304 13.58 13.76 -27.32
N LYS A 305 13.78 13.77 -28.64
CA LYS A 305 14.92 13.13 -29.32
C LYS A 305 16.09 14.09 -29.51
N ARG A 306 15.88 15.37 -29.25
CA ARG A 306 16.86 16.45 -29.35
C ARG A 306 17.01 17.14 -28.00
N PHE A 307 17.89 16.59 -27.17
CA PHE A 307 18.35 17.27 -25.97
C PHE A 307 19.24 18.44 -26.34
N ASP A 308 19.03 19.57 -25.67
CA ASP A 308 19.99 20.66 -25.74
C ASP A 308 21.09 20.35 -24.71
N LYS A 309 22.33 20.24 -25.19
CA LYS A 309 23.49 20.10 -24.29
C LYS A 309 23.71 21.45 -23.62
N VAL A 310 23.69 21.45 -22.30
CA VAL A 310 23.84 22.64 -21.47
C VAL A 310 25.11 22.54 -20.62
N ASP A 311 25.68 23.68 -20.26
CA ASP A 311 26.90 23.75 -19.47
C ASP A 311 26.62 23.76 -17.95
N GLU A 312 25.45 24.25 -17.53
CA GLU A 312 25.00 24.33 -16.14
C GLU A 312 23.48 24.17 -16.06
N VAL A 313 22.99 23.45 -15.06
CA VAL A 313 21.58 23.42 -14.68
C VAL A 313 21.42 23.72 -13.20
N ARG A 314 20.38 24.48 -12.85
CA ARG A 314 20.04 24.91 -11.48
C ARG A 314 18.71 24.30 -11.04
N ALA A 315 18.56 24.08 -9.74
CA ALA A 315 17.34 23.57 -9.15
C ALA A 315 16.16 24.57 -9.25
N ALA A 316 14.90 24.12 -9.32
CA ALA A 316 14.46 22.74 -9.48
C ALA A 316 14.39 22.34 -10.96
N ALA A 317 14.99 21.22 -11.35
CA ALA A 317 15.02 20.78 -12.74
C ALA A 317 15.08 19.27 -12.90
N GLY A 318 14.36 18.74 -13.90
CA GLY A 318 14.58 17.41 -14.43
C GLY A 318 15.70 17.44 -15.47
N ILE A 319 16.76 16.68 -15.25
CA ILE A 319 17.95 16.63 -16.11
C ILE A 319 18.35 15.20 -16.40
N LYS A 320 18.92 14.97 -17.58
CA LYS A 320 19.59 13.71 -17.89
C LYS A 320 21.10 13.93 -17.80
N ILE A 321 21.77 13.13 -16.98
CA ILE A 321 23.21 13.19 -16.75
C ILE A 321 23.86 11.97 -17.41
N ALA A 322 24.89 12.21 -18.22
CA ALA A 322 25.73 11.17 -18.77
C ALA A 322 27.10 11.19 -18.07
N ALA A 323 27.47 10.07 -17.44
CA ALA A 323 28.76 9.86 -16.79
C ALA A 323 29.15 8.36 -16.90
N PRO A 324 30.44 8.02 -16.81
CA PRO A 324 30.86 6.62 -16.76
C PRO A 324 30.37 5.91 -15.50
N GLU A 325 30.20 4.58 -15.61
CA GLU A 325 29.93 3.66 -14.48
C GLU A 325 28.59 3.91 -13.76
N LEU A 326 27.64 4.57 -14.43
CA LEU A 326 26.29 4.78 -13.90
C LEU A 326 25.36 3.57 -14.08
N ASP A 327 25.83 2.47 -14.68
CA ASP A 327 25.05 1.24 -14.88
C ASP A 327 24.56 0.65 -13.54
N ASP A 328 25.39 0.77 -12.49
CA ASP A 328 25.12 0.25 -11.15
C ASP A 328 24.46 1.28 -10.22
N ALA A 329 24.08 2.46 -10.75
CA ALA A 329 23.37 3.47 -9.97
C ALA A 329 21.98 2.95 -9.56
N MET A 330 21.53 3.30 -8.36
CA MET A 330 20.22 2.90 -7.89
C MET A 330 19.18 3.98 -8.17
N ALA A 331 18.02 3.56 -8.67
CA ALA A 331 16.89 4.47 -8.78
C ALA A 331 16.33 4.81 -7.37
N GLY A 332 16.05 6.08 -7.14
CA GLY A 332 15.72 6.65 -5.83
C GLY A 332 16.94 7.04 -4.99
N ALA A 333 18.16 6.69 -5.41
CA ALA A 333 19.36 7.05 -4.65
C ALA A 333 19.71 8.53 -4.78
N PRO A 334 20.35 9.09 -3.75
CA PRO A 334 20.85 10.46 -3.81
C PRO A 334 22.00 10.59 -4.80
N ILE A 335 22.05 11.77 -5.41
CA ILE A 335 23.17 12.27 -6.19
C ILE A 335 23.63 13.61 -5.59
N ARG A 336 24.94 13.76 -5.41
CA ARG A 336 25.56 14.97 -4.85
C ARG A 336 26.69 15.45 -5.72
N VAL A 337 26.74 16.76 -5.96
CA VAL A 337 27.86 17.43 -6.62
C VAL A 337 28.96 17.73 -5.60
N VAL A 338 30.20 17.36 -5.90
CA VAL A 338 31.35 17.50 -5.00
C VAL A 338 31.88 18.94 -4.97
N ARG A 339 31.69 19.72 -6.03
CA ARG A 339 32.30 21.04 -6.24
C ARG A 339 32.47 21.87 -4.96
N ASP A 340 33.70 22.35 -4.73
CA ASP A 340 34.09 23.16 -3.55
C ASP A 340 33.93 22.45 -2.18
N ARG A 341 33.78 21.13 -2.16
CA ARG A 341 33.71 20.26 -0.97
C ARG A 341 34.78 19.17 -1.04
N ASP A 342 35.05 18.55 0.11
CA ASP A 342 35.88 17.35 0.17
C ASP A 342 35.07 16.16 -0.38
N ILE A 343 35.70 15.33 -1.23
CA ILE A 343 35.05 14.16 -1.83
C ILE A 343 34.69 13.13 -0.77
N GLU A 344 35.54 12.96 0.25
CA GLU A 344 35.31 12.00 1.31
C GLU A 344 34.08 12.40 2.15
N ASP A 345 33.90 13.69 2.43
CA ASP A 345 32.71 14.21 3.13
C ASP A 345 31.42 13.98 2.33
N VAL A 346 31.49 14.07 0.99
CA VAL A 346 30.33 13.86 0.10
C VAL A 346 29.98 12.38 0.00
N ILE A 347 30.99 11.50 -0.02
CA ILE A 347 30.80 10.05 0.04
C ILE A 347 30.10 9.68 1.35
N GLU A 348 30.60 10.17 2.50
CA GLU A 348 29.98 9.91 3.80
C GLU A 348 28.54 10.43 3.88
N GLU A 349 28.24 11.59 3.27
CA GLU A 349 26.85 12.10 3.16
C GLU A 349 25.95 11.12 2.40
N VAL A 350 26.37 10.67 1.22
CA VAL A 350 25.61 9.71 0.39
C VAL A 350 25.45 8.37 1.12
N GLU A 351 26.49 7.86 1.78
CA GLU A 351 26.42 6.64 2.57
C GLU A 351 25.46 6.78 3.75
N SER A 352 25.48 7.92 4.45
CA SER A 352 24.58 8.19 5.57
C SER A 352 23.12 8.21 5.12
N GLU A 353 22.81 8.87 4.00
CA GLU A 353 21.45 8.90 3.46
C GLU A 353 20.97 7.51 3.02
N LEU A 354 21.84 6.72 2.37
CA LEU A 354 21.51 5.34 2.03
C LEU A 354 21.30 4.47 3.27
N ALA A 355 22.05 4.73 4.35
CA ALA A 355 21.90 4.03 5.62
C ALA A 355 20.61 4.39 6.36
N GLU A 356 20.12 5.63 6.26
CA GLU A 356 18.81 6.01 6.81
C GLU A 356 17.65 5.25 6.16
N ILE A 357 17.82 4.85 4.89
CA ILE A 357 16.84 4.07 4.15
C ILE A 357 16.98 2.56 4.43
N GLN A 358 18.00 2.13 5.18
CA GLN A 358 18.13 0.71 5.56
C GLN A 358 16.95 0.28 6.43
N VAL A 359 16.29 -0.77 5.96
CA VAL A 359 15.16 -1.39 6.63
C VAL A 359 15.62 -2.04 7.94
N SER A 360 14.89 -1.79 9.03
CA SER A 360 15.08 -2.51 10.29
C SER A 360 14.83 -4.00 10.08
N THR A 361 15.88 -4.82 10.26
CA THR A 361 15.79 -6.28 10.17
C THR A 361 15.81 -6.93 11.54
N GLU A 362 15.12 -8.05 11.67
CA GLU A 362 15.07 -8.90 12.85
C GLU A 362 15.82 -10.23 12.63
N GLU A 363 16.05 -11.00 13.69
CA GLU A 363 16.69 -12.33 13.59
C GLU A 363 15.77 -13.37 12.92
N GLU A 364 14.47 -13.12 12.88
CA GLU A 364 13.45 -13.97 12.28
C GLU A 364 12.41 -13.11 11.56
N GLY A 365 11.94 -13.55 10.38
CA GLY A 365 10.99 -12.81 9.57
C GLY A 365 11.06 -13.17 8.09
N VAL A 366 10.33 -12.41 7.27
CA VAL A 366 10.25 -12.61 5.82
C VAL A 366 11.43 -11.97 5.09
N VAL A 367 11.73 -12.46 3.88
CA VAL A 367 12.68 -11.80 2.96
C VAL A 367 11.91 -10.89 2.01
N VAL A 368 12.37 -9.65 1.83
CA VAL A 368 11.73 -8.63 0.99
C VAL A 368 12.66 -8.24 -0.15
N LYS A 369 12.12 -8.21 -1.37
CA LYS A 369 12.82 -7.79 -2.59
C LYS A 369 12.01 -6.72 -3.30
N ALA A 370 12.66 -5.68 -3.80
CA ALA A 370 12.00 -4.61 -4.54
C ALA A 370 12.90 -4.07 -5.67
N ASP A 371 12.32 -3.45 -6.68
CA ASP A 371 13.05 -2.90 -7.84
C ASP A 371 13.89 -1.65 -7.53
N THR A 372 13.48 -0.86 -6.53
CA THR A 372 14.04 0.45 -6.21
C THR A 372 14.07 0.69 -4.71
N LEU A 373 14.88 1.66 -4.30
CA LEU A 373 15.08 1.99 -2.89
C LEU A 373 13.79 2.53 -2.24
N GLY A 374 13.06 3.39 -2.94
CA GLY A 374 11.78 3.93 -2.45
C GLY A 374 10.70 2.86 -2.28
N SER A 375 10.69 1.85 -3.14
CA SER A 375 9.76 0.72 -3.03
C SER A 375 10.11 -0.25 -1.92
N LEU A 376 11.41 -0.47 -1.70
CA LEU A 376 11.88 -1.26 -0.58
C LEU A 376 11.47 -0.61 0.75
N GLU A 377 11.66 0.71 0.87
CA GLU A 377 11.20 1.49 2.02
C GLU A 377 9.68 1.42 2.16
N ALA A 378 8.96 1.57 1.03
CA ALA A 378 7.52 1.59 1.03
C ALA A 378 6.94 0.26 1.54
N MET A 379 7.48 -0.86 1.06
CA MET A 379 7.11 -2.23 1.45
C MET A 379 7.49 -2.50 2.91
N ALA A 380 8.69 -2.10 3.34
CA ALA A 380 9.15 -2.31 4.71
C ALA A 380 8.30 -1.60 5.76
N ASN A 381 7.88 -0.37 5.47
CA ASN A 381 6.99 0.39 6.34
C ASN A 381 5.59 -0.28 6.40
N ALA A 382 5.05 -0.75 5.27
CA ALA A 382 3.76 -1.44 5.23
C ALA A 382 3.77 -2.75 6.04
N LEU A 383 4.84 -3.54 5.91
CA LEU A 383 5.04 -4.74 6.72
C LEU A 383 5.15 -4.42 8.21
N ARG A 384 5.84 -3.32 8.58
CA ARG A 384 5.90 -2.88 9.99
C ARG A 384 4.54 -2.47 10.55
N GLU A 385 3.69 -1.84 9.73
CA GLU A 385 2.32 -1.48 10.13
C GLU A 385 1.44 -2.72 10.30
N ALA A 386 1.62 -3.72 9.44
CA ALA A 386 0.99 -5.04 9.54
C ALA A 386 1.66 -5.97 10.58
N GLU A 387 2.60 -5.46 11.38
CA GLU A 387 3.35 -6.21 12.41
C GLU A 387 4.07 -7.47 11.86
N VAL A 388 4.47 -7.45 10.59
CA VAL A 388 5.21 -8.52 9.91
C VAL A 388 6.72 -8.29 10.06
N PRO A 389 7.46 -9.19 10.72
CA PRO A 389 8.89 -9.03 10.94
C PRO A 389 9.67 -9.29 9.63
N ILE A 390 10.73 -8.51 9.41
CA ILE A 390 11.56 -8.56 8.20
C ILE A 390 12.92 -9.12 8.57
N LEU A 391 13.30 -10.27 8.01
CA LEU A 391 14.64 -10.85 8.19
C LEU A 391 15.68 -10.13 7.34
N ARG A 392 15.30 -9.79 6.10
CA ARG A 392 16.20 -9.16 5.12
C ARG A 392 15.40 -8.41 4.07
N ALA A 393 15.89 -7.24 3.67
CA ALA A 393 15.27 -6.41 2.64
C ALA A 393 16.37 -5.88 1.69
N GLU A 394 16.27 -6.16 0.40
CA GLU A 394 17.26 -5.73 -0.59
C GLU A 394 16.62 -5.31 -1.92
N VAL A 395 17.29 -4.40 -2.63
CA VAL A 395 16.93 -4.00 -3.99
C VAL A 395 17.45 -5.03 -5.00
N GLY A 396 16.64 -5.34 -6.02
CA GLY A 396 16.95 -6.22 -7.14
C GLY A 396 16.13 -7.50 -7.18
N ASP A 397 16.27 -8.23 -8.29
CA ASP A 397 15.54 -9.46 -8.58
C ASP A 397 15.77 -10.56 -7.53
N VAL A 398 14.82 -11.50 -7.46
CA VAL A 398 14.89 -12.65 -6.56
C VAL A 398 15.99 -13.60 -7.04
N ALA A 399 17.02 -13.76 -6.21
CA ALA A 399 18.19 -14.59 -6.48
C ALA A 399 18.19 -15.88 -5.63
N PRO A 400 18.96 -16.92 -6.02
CA PRO A 400 19.10 -18.16 -5.24
C PRO A 400 19.47 -17.93 -3.77
N ARG A 401 20.31 -16.92 -3.52
CA ARG A 401 20.72 -16.54 -2.15
C ARG A 401 19.52 -16.11 -1.29
N ASP A 402 18.51 -15.50 -1.88
CA ASP A 402 17.32 -15.02 -1.18
C ASP A 402 16.45 -16.20 -0.74
N VAL A 403 16.31 -17.21 -1.61
CA VAL A 403 15.67 -18.51 -1.29
C VAL A 403 16.41 -19.23 -0.18
N ALA A 404 17.74 -19.32 -0.29
CA ALA A 404 18.56 -19.93 0.75
C ALA A 404 18.37 -19.24 2.12
N VAL A 405 18.30 -17.90 2.16
CA VAL A 405 18.08 -17.15 3.40
C VAL A 405 16.68 -17.37 3.95
N ALA A 406 15.63 -17.24 3.12
CA ALA A 406 14.24 -17.47 3.54
C ALA A 406 14.03 -18.89 4.07
N SER A 407 14.73 -19.89 3.51
CA SER A 407 14.64 -21.28 3.95
C SER A 407 15.18 -21.53 5.36
N THR A 408 15.98 -20.60 5.90
CA THR A 408 16.54 -20.71 7.26
C THR A 408 15.56 -20.30 8.36
N ALA A 409 14.41 -19.72 8.02
CA ALA A 409 13.41 -19.29 8.99
C ALA A 409 12.85 -20.49 9.79
N ASN A 410 12.69 -20.29 11.11
CA ASN A 410 12.26 -21.35 12.02
C ASN A 410 10.78 -21.66 11.85
N GLU A 411 9.95 -20.61 11.83
CA GLU A 411 8.51 -20.72 11.64
C GLU A 411 8.14 -20.84 10.17
N GLU A 412 7.17 -21.71 9.87
CA GLU A 412 6.67 -21.95 8.50
C GLU A 412 6.14 -20.65 7.86
N LYS A 413 5.45 -19.82 8.63
CA LYS A 413 4.93 -18.53 8.17
C LYS A 413 6.02 -17.52 7.76
N HIS A 414 7.25 -17.66 8.25
CA HIS A 414 8.36 -16.77 7.91
C HIS A 414 9.22 -17.30 6.74
N ARG A 415 8.96 -18.51 6.23
CA ARG A 415 9.64 -19.06 5.05
C ARG A 415 9.04 -18.47 3.77
N VAL A 416 9.09 -17.15 3.68
CA VAL A 416 8.42 -16.37 2.65
C VAL A 416 9.37 -15.35 2.03
N ILE A 417 9.27 -15.19 0.71
CA ILE A 417 9.83 -14.06 -0.03
C ILE A 417 8.66 -13.21 -0.53
N LEU A 418 8.72 -11.90 -0.26
CA LEU A 418 7.83 -10.89 -0.81
C LEU A 418 8.60 -10.09 -1.88
N GLY A 419 8.28 -10.34 -3.15
CA GLY A 419 8.87 -9.69 -4.30
C GLY A 419 7.97 -8.61 -4.86
N PHE A 420 8.38 -7.36 -4.75
CA PHE A 420 7.63 -6.21 -5.22
C PHE A 420 8.18 -5.65 -6.54
N ASN A 421 7.44 -5.82 -7.63
CA ASN A 421 7.83 -5.39 -8.98
C ASN A 421 9.22 -5.90 -9.43
N VAL A 422 9.57 -7.14 -9.06
CA VAL A 422 10.86 -7.77 -9.37
C VAL A 422 10.66 -9.04 -10.18
N ASP A 423 11.66 -9.40 -10.99
CA ASP A 423 11.68 -10.69 -11.67
C ASP A 423 12.32 -11.77 -10.77
N VAL A 424 12.09 -13.04 -11.10
CA VAL A 424 12.77 -14.18 -10.48
C VAL A 424 13.83 -14.72 -11.43
N LEU A 425 15.07 -14.82 -10.96
CA LEU A 425 16.14 -15.40 -11.77
C LEU A 425 15.89 -16.89 -12.00
N SER A 426 16.16 -17.39 -13.21
CA SER A 426 15.92 -18.81 -13.58
C SER A 426 16.52 -19.86 -12.63
N ASN A 427 17.63 -19.54 -11.97
CA ASN A 427 18.26 -20.38 -10.97
C ASN A 427 17.56 -20.30 -9.60
N ALA A 428 16.92 -19.18 -9.26
CA ALA A 428 16.08 -19.04 -8.08
C ALA A 428 14.76 -19.78 -8.24
N GLU A 429 14.13 -19.76 -9.43
CA GLU A 429 12.92 -20.56 -9.72
C GLU A 429 13.12 -22.04 -9.42
N THR A 430 14.27 -22.59 -9.85
CA THR A 430 14.61 -24.00 -9.61
C THR A 430 14.77 -24.31 -8.12
N GLU A 431 15.33 -23.38 -7.34
CA GLU A 431 15.53 -23.57 -5.90
C GLU A 431 14.22 -23.41 -5.11
N LEU A 432 13.33 -22.51 -5.55
CA LEU A 432 11.99 -22.37 -5.00
C LEU A 432 11.20 -23.68 -5.12
N ASP A 433 11.20 -24.31 -6.30
CA ASP A 433 10.53 -25.59 -6.56
C ASP A 433 11.03 -26.74 -5.66
N GLU A 434 12.28 -26.68 -5.21
CA GLU A 434 12.92 -27.69 -4.34
C GLU A 434 12.83 -27.36 -2.85
N SER A 435 12.32 -26.17 -2.49
CA SER A 435 12.27 -25.67 -1.11
C SER A 435 10.85 -25.62 -0.53
N GLU A 436 10.74 -25.36 0.77
CA GLU A 436 9.47 -25.05 1.45
C GLU A 436 9.20 -23.53 1.46
N VAL A 437 9.96 -22.73 0.71
CA VAL A 437 9.83 -21.27 0.67
C VAL A 437 8.68 -20.88 -0.24
N LYS A 438 7.78 -20.04 0.26
CA LYS A 438 6.69 -19.47 -0.53
C LYS A 438 7.11 -18.11 -1.09
N LEU A 439 6.95 -17.92 -2.39
CA LEU A 439 7.12 -16.63 -3.05
C LEU A 439 5.75 -15.98 -3.28
N PHE A 440 5.64 -14.70 -2.91
CA PHE A 440 4.57 -13.80 -3.36
C PHE A 440 5.19 -12.72 -4.23
N GLU A 441 4.65 -12.56 -5.43
CA GLU A 441 5.05 -11.54 -6.38
C GLU A 441 3.83 -10.70 -6.72
N ASP A 442 3.98 -9.38 -6.61
CA ASP A 442 2.95 -8.44 -7.03
C ASP A 442 3.59 -7.08 -7.34
N ASP A 443 2.86 -6.25 -8.07
CA ASP A 443 3.22 -4.86 -8.33
C ASP A 443 2.45 -3.86 -7.46
N VAL A 444 1.60 -4.37 -6.55
CA VAL A 444 0.84 -3.61 -5.56
C VAL A 444 1.19 -4.06 -4.14
N ILE A 445 1.63 -3.12 -3.30
CA ILE A 445 2.13 -3.40 -1.95
C ILE A 445 1.05 -4.07 -1.08
N TYR A 446 -0.17 -3.55 -1.08
CA TYR A 446 -1.23 -4.09 -0.23
C TYR A 446 -1.61 -5.53 -0.63
N GLN A 447 -1.52 -5.88 -1.93
CA GLN A 447 -1.83 -7.24 -2.39
C GLN A 447 -0.78 -8.25 -1.91
N LEU A 448 0.49 -7.83 -1.79
CA LEU A 448 1.52 -8.65 -1.15
C LEU A 448 1.25 -8.84 0.35
N VAL A 449 0.89 -7.76 1.04
CA VAL A 449 0.59 -7.81 2.48
C VAL A 449 -0.65 -8.68 2.74
N GLU A 450 -1.76 -8.43 2.07
CA GLU A 450 -2.98 -9.24 2.17
C GLU A 450 -2.72 -10.69 1.76
N GLY A 451 -1.96 -10.92 0.68
CA GLY A 451 -1.59 -12.25 0.22
C GLY A 451 -0.81 -13.03 1.28
N TYR A 452 0.10 -12.35 1.98
CA TYR A 452 0.84 -12.91 3.11
C TYR A 452 -0.07 -13.17 4.32
N GLU A 453 -0.88 -12.20 4.74
CA GLU A 453 -1.79 -12.34 5.88
C GLU A 453 -2.75 -13.51 5.70
N ASN A 454 -3.38 -13.62 4.52
CA ASN A 454 -4.24 -14.75 4.18
C ASN A 454 -3.50 -16.10 4.28
N TYR A 455 -2.23 -16.14 3.86
CA TYR A 455 -1.41 -17.34 3.97
C TYR A 455 -1.09 -17.70 5.42
N VAL A 456 -0.79 -16.71 6.27
CA VAL A 456 -0.58 -16.92 7.70
C VAL A 456 -1.87 -17.46 8.35
N ASP A 457 -3.01 -16.85 8.06
CA ASP A 457 -4.33 -17.27 8.56
C ASP A 457 -4.64 -18.73 8.17
N GLU A 458 -4.32 -19.13 6.93
CA GLU A 458 -4.49 -20.51 6.47
C GLU A 458 -3.61 -21.50 7.24
N ILE A 459 -2.33 -21.16 7.49
CA ILE A 459 -1.43 -21.99 8.30
C ILE A 459 -1.96 -22.14 9.71
N GLU A 460 -2.30 -21.02 10.36
CA GLU A 460 -2.76 -21.01 11.75
C GLU A 460 -4.05 -21.82 11.90
N ARG A 461 -5.00 -21.65 10.98
CA ARG A 461 -6.23 -22.45 10.95
C ARG A 461 -5.97 -23.94 10.75
N ALA A 462 -5.05 -24.34 9.85
CA ALA A 462 -4.73 -25.75 9.62
C ALA A 462 -4.07 -26.40 10.86
N GLN A 463 -3.21 -25.64 11.55
CA GLN A 463 -2.61 -26.06 12.82
C GLN A 463 -3.68 -26.22 13.91
N GLN A 464 -4.62 -25.28 14.01
CA GLN A 464 -5.75 -25.34 14.93
C GLN A 464 -6.66 -26.54 14.66
N GLU A 465 -7.06 -26.79 13.41
CA GLU A 465 -7.88 -27.96 13.04
C GLU A 465 -7.19 -29.28 13.43
N THR A 466 -5.86 -29.36 13.24
CA THR A 466 -5.06 -30.53 13.65
C THR A 466 -5.04 -30.73 15.17
N VAL A 467 -5.07 -29.65 15.95
CA VAL A 467 -5.18 -29.70 17.42
C VAL A 467 -6.59 -30.14 17.83
N LEU A 468 -7.63 -29.54 17.25
CA LEU A 468 -9.03 -29.86 17.53
C LEU A 468 -9.38 -31.33 17.23
N ASP A 469 -8.79 -31.93 16.20
CA ASP A 469 -8.99 -33.34 15.87
C ASP A 469 -8.43 -34.32 16.92
N LYS A 470 -7.44 -33.88 17.69
CA LYS A 470 -6.86 -34.66 18.80
C LYS A 470 -7.60 -34.46 20.13
N ILE A 471 -8.52 -33.49 20.17
CA ILE A 471 -9.26 -33.10 21.37
C ILE A 471 -10.68 -33.66 21.33
N VAL A 472 -11.18 -34.06 22.51
CA VAL A 472 -12.56 -34.52 22.67
C VAL A 472 -13.47 -33.29 22.65
N ARG A 473 -14.40 -33.23 21.70
CA ARG A 473 -15.33 -32.10 21.55
C ARG A 473 -16.43 -32.18 22.63
N PRO A 474 -16.79 -31.07 23.29
CA PRO A 474 -17.84 -31.05 24.30
C PRO A 474 -19.20 -31.24 23.63
N CYS A 475 -20.07 -32.04 24.25
CA CYS A 475 -21.43 -32.25 23.74
C CYS A 475 -22.39 -32.66 24.85
N ARG A 476 -23.60 -32.11 24.79
CA ARG A 476 -24.76 -32.44 25.62
C ARG A 476 -25.92 -32.85 24.71
N PHE A 477 -26.55 -33.99 24.99
CA PHE A 477 -27.67 -34.50 24.21
C PHE A 477 -28.71 -35.16 25.10
N ARG A 478 -29.96 -35.26 24.61
CA ARG A 478 -31.07 -35.85 25.34
C ARG A 478 -31.63 -37.06 24.59
N ILE A 479 -31.95 -38.13 25.32
CA ILE A 479 -32.69 -39.27 24.76
C ILE A 479 -34.16 -38.88 24.54
N LEU A 480 -34.65 -39.05 23.32
CA LEU A 480 -36.04 -38.75 22.96
C LEU A 480 -37.00 -39.80 23.52
N GLU A 481 -38.16 -39.35 24.00
CA GLU A 481 -39.26 -40.23 24.45
C GLU A 481 -39.82 -41.05 23.29
N ASP A 482 -40.20 -42.30 23.54
CA ASP A 482 -40.74 -43.26 22.56
C ASP A 482 -39.82 -43.55 21.35
N HIS A 483 -38.52 -43.21 21.42
CA HIS A 483 -37.55 -43.39 20.32
C HIS A 483 -36.45 -44.41 20.67
N VAL A 484 -36.79 -45.46 21.41
CA VAL A 484 -35.89 -46.57 21.72
C VAL A 484 -36.05 -47.67 20.67
N PHE A 485 -35.08 -47.77 19.76
CA PHE A 485 -35.08 -48.78 18.69
C PHE A 485 -34.49 -50.11 19.15
N ARG A 486 -33.53 -50.07 20.07
CA ARG A 486 -32.90 -51.25 20.67
C ARG A 486 -32.50 -50.98 22.11
N GLN A 487 -32.84 -51.89 23.02
CA GLN A 487 -32.61 -51.70 24.45
C GLN A 487 -31.16 -51.94 24.91
N SER A 488 -30.39 -52.79 24.24
CA SER A 488 -29.00 -53.12 24.61
C SER A 488 -28.23 -53.86 23.50
N ASP A 489 -26.90 -53.87 23.62
CA ASP A 489 -25.89 -54.59 22.81
C ASP A 489 -25.83 -54.28 21.29
N PRO A 490 -25.70 -53.01 20.83
CA PRO A 490 -25.73 -51.75 21.58
C PRO A 490 -27.15 -51.25 21.82
N ALA A 491 -27.33 -50.35 22.79
CA ALA A 491 -28.55 -49.57 22.89
C ALA A 491 -28.64 -48.62 21.68
N VAL A 492 -29.76 -48.62 20.95
CA VAL A 492 -29.98 -47.73 19.81
C VAL A 492 -31.17 -46.84 20.13
N VAL A 493 -30.92 -45.55 20.28
CA VAL A 493 -31.90 -44.56 20.74
C VAL A 493 -31.87 -43.31 19.87
N GLY A 494 -33.04 -42.72 19.64
CA GLY A 494 -33.14 -41.38 19.07
C GLY A 494 -32.72 -40.34 20.10
N VAL A 495 -31.86 -39.41 19.71
CA VAL A 495 -31.37 -38.32 20.56
C VAL A 495 -31.54 -36.98 19.88
N GLU A 496 -31.69 -35.94 20.68
CA GLU A 496 -31.58 -34.54 20.26
C GLU A 496 -30.28 -33.97 20.82
N VAL A 497 -29.41 -33.47 19.94
CA VAL A 497 -28.18 -32.80 20.35
C VAL A 497 -28.56 -31.40 20.85
N LEU A 498 -28.37 -31.15 22.14
CA LEU A 498 -28.79 -29.91 22.79
C LEU A 498 -27.74 -28.81 22.60
N SER A 499 -26.46 -29.16 22.74
CA SER A 499 -25.34 -28.23 22.54
C SER A 499 -24.06 -29.02 22.26
N GLY A 500 -23.19 -28.45 21.42
CA GLY A 500 -21.90 -29.01 21.03
C GLY A 500 -21.96 -30.04 19.91
N THR A 501 -20.88 -30.82 19.77
CA THR A 501 -20.68 -31.73 18.63
C THR A 501 -20.50 -33.17 19.08
N LEU A 502 -21.42 -34.05 18.66
CA LEU A 502 -21.44 -35.46 18.96
C LEU A 502 -20.62 -36.23 17.92
N LYS A 503 -19.59 -36.99 18.35
CA LYS A 503 -18.75 -37.83 17.48
C LYS A 503 -18.74 -39.29 17.93
N ASN A 504 -18.50 -40.20 16.98
CA ASN A 504 -18.27 -41.61 17.26
C ASN A 504 -17.02 -41.85 18.13
N ASN A 505 -16.96 -43.02 18.78
CA ASN A 505 -15.89 -43.48 19.66
C ASN A 505 -15.68 -42.66 20.95
N GLN A 506 -16.64 -41.81 21.31
CA GLN A 506 -16.58 -40.98 22.51
C GLN A 506 -17.27 -41.66 23.70
N ASN A 507 -16.71 -41.49 24.90
CA ASN A 507 -17.33 -42.01 26.11
C ASN A 507 -18.51 -41.13 26.52
N VAL A 508 -19.58 -41.75 26.98
CA VAL A 508 -20.81 -41.07 27.39
C VAL A 508 -20.94 -41.16 28.91
N VAL A 509 -21.23 -40.03 29.54
CA VAL A 509 -21.47 -39.91 30.98
C VAL A 509 -22.85 -39.34 31.27
N LYS A 510 -23.40 -39.76 32.40
CA LYS A 510 -24.59 -39.20 33.02
C LYS A 510 -24.19 -38.48 34.29
N TRP A 511 -24.83 -37.34 34.55
CA TRP A 511 -24.61 -36.60 35.80
C TRP A 511 -25.52 -37.13 36.90
N GLU A 512 -24.94 -37.45 38.05
CA GLU A 512 -25.63 -37.74 39.30
C GLU A 512 -25.20 -36.68 40.33
N GLY A 513 -25.99 -35.61 40.42
CA GLY A 513 -25.60 -34.41 41.18
C GLY A 513 -24.42 -33.68 40.53
N ASN A 514 -23.27 -33.66 41.19
CA ASN A 514 -22.02 -33.05 40.71
C ASN A 514 -20.93 -34.11 40.40
N GLU A 515 -21.32 -35.38 40.23
CA GLU A 515 -20.43 -36.45 39.78
C GLU A 515 -20.90 -37.02 38.44
N THR A 516 -19.96 -37.41 37.60
CA THR A 516 -20.22 -38.07 36.32
C THR A 516 -20.05 -39.58 36.47
N THR A 517 -21.07 -40.33 36.05
CA THR A 517 -21.00 -41.79 35.95
C THR A 517 -20.93 -42.16 34.47
N ARG A 518 -19.88 -42.89 34.06
CA ARG A 518 -19.77 -43.39 32.68
C ARG A 518 -20.85 -44.44 32.42
N VAL A 519 -21.69 -44.19 31.42
CA VAL A 519 -22.82 -45.07 31.07
C VAL A 519 -22.52 -45.94 29.85
N GLY A 520 -21.62 -45.52 28.97
CA GLY A 520 -21.27 -46.27 27.76
C GLY A 520 -20.28 -45.57 26.86
N GLN A 521 -20.14 -46.10 25.64
CA GLN A 521 -19.35 -45.48 24.57
C GLN A 521 -20.21 -45.42 23.30
N LEU A 522 -20.12 -44.30 22.58
CA LEU A 522 -20.87 -44.08 21.36
C LEU A 522 -20.16 -44.78 20.19
N SER A 523 -20.87 -45.65 19.47
CA SER A 523 -20.29 -46.49 18.40
C SER A 523 -20.89 -46.29 17.02
N GLY A 524 -22.00 -45.55 16.91
CA GLY A 524 -22.57 -45.17 15.62
C GLY A 524 -23.54 -44.00 15.75
N ILE A 525 -23.59 -43.16 14.71
CA ILE A 525 -24.55 -42.07 14.56
C ILE A 525 -25.20 -42.23 13.19
N GLN A 526 -26.53 -42.17 13.14
CA GLN A 526 -27.30 -42.20 11.91
C GLN A 526 -28.25 -41.03 11.82
N GLU A 527 -28.19 -40.30 10.70
CA GLU A 527 -29.13 -39.25 10.35
C GLU A 527 -29.96 -39.71 9.15
N GLN A 528 -31.28 -39.76 9.32
CA GLN A 528 -32.23 -40.22 8.27
C GLN A 528 -31.90 -41.59 7.65
N GLY A 529 -31.18 -42.45 8.37
CA GLY A 529 -30.79 -43.79 7.94
C GLY A 529 -29.43 -43.87 7.24
N GLU A 530 -28.71 -42.76 7.13
CA GLU A 530 -27.32 -42.73 6.64
C GLU A 530 -26.34 -42.60 7.81
N ASP A 531 -25.23 -43.33 7.75
CA ASP A 531 -24.17 -43.25 8.77
C ASP A 531 -23.42 -41.93 8.63
N VAL A 532 -23.32 -41.17 9.73
CA VAL A 532 -22.59 -39.89 9.79
C VAL A 532 -21.46 -39.96 10.80
N SER A 533 -20.39 -39.20 10.56
CA SER A 533 -19.24 -39.12 11.45
C SER A 533 -19.50 -38.27 12.69
N GLU A 534 -20.40 -37.28 12.57
CA GLU A 534 -20.74 -36.34 13.63
C GLU A 534 -22.17 -35.80 13.51
N ALA A 535 -22.70 -35.26 14.62
CA ALA A 535 -23.97 -34.55 14.68
C ALA A 535 -23.86 -33.31 15.58
N ARG A 536 -24.43 -32.17 15.14
CA ARG A 536 -24.31 -30.88 15.85
C ARG A 536 -25.60 -30.46 16.55
N ALA A 537 -25.52 -29.45 17.41
CA ALA A 537 -26.65 -28.91 18.15
C ALA A 537 -27.89 -28.64 17.26
N GLY A 538 -29.07 -28.98 17.77
CA GLY A 538 -30.36 -28.85 17.07
C GLY A 538 -30.73 -30.04 16.17
N THR A 539 -29.80 -30.95 15.88
CA THR A 539 -30.09 -32.16 15.09
C THR A 539 -30.72 -33.26 15.92
N ARG A 540 -31.52 -34.11 15.26
CA ARG A 540 -32.11 -35.32 15.84
C ARG A 540 -31.62 -36.52 15.07
N VAL A 541 -30.85 -37.37 15.74
CA VAL A 541 -30.14 -38.50 15.14
C VAL A 541 -30.40 -39.77 15.95
N SER A 542 -30.25 -40.93 15.31
CA SER A 542 -30.19 -42.20 16.03
C SER A 542 -28.75 -42.47 16.43
N VAL A 543 -28.51 -42.85 17.68
CA VAL A 543 -27.17 -43.18 18.18
C VAL A 543 -27.13 -44.58 18.75
N ALA A 544 -26.04 -45.28 18.47
CA ALA A 544 -25.70 -46.54 19.10
C ALA A 544 -24.74 -46.30 20.27
N ILE A 545 -25.12 -46.76 21.46
CA ILE A 545 -24.33 -46.65 22.69
C ILE A 545 -24.05 -48.07 23.22
N ASP A 546 -22.77 -48.44 23.23
CA ASP A 546 -22.28 -49.69 23.80
C ASP A 546 -22.18 -49.60 25.32
N GLY A 547 -22.66 -50.64 26.01
CA GLY A 547 -22.60 -50.76 27.48
C GLY A 547 -23.93 -50.63 28.23
N PRO A 548 -24.75 -49.57 28.01
CA PRO A 548 -25.95 -49.38 28.82
C PRO A 548 -27.12 -50.22 28.32
N THR A 549 -28.06 -50.50 29.23
CA THR A 549 -29.40 -50.99 28.89
C THR A 549 -30.41 -49.88 29.15
N VAL A 550 -31.25 -49.58 28.15
CA VAL A 550 -32.35 -48.61 28.27
C VAL A 550 -33.40 -49.13 29.27
N GLY A 551 -33.78 -48.29 30.24
CA GLY A 551 -34.63 -48.65 31.38
C GLY A 551 -33.86 -49.18 32.60
N ARG A 552 -32.52 -49.13 32.59
CA ARG A 552 -31.67 -49.50 33.75
C ARG A 552 -30.58 -48.47 34.02
N GLN A 553 -29.66 -48.28 33.07
CA GLN A 553 -28.55 -47.33 33.21
C GLN A 553 -28.88 -45.98 32.57
N ILE A 554 -29.64 -46.01 31.49
CA ILE A 554 -30.14 -44.83 30.78
C ILE A 554 -31.65 -44.99 30.59
N GLU A 555 -32.38 -43.89 30.62
CA GLU A 555 -33.84 -43.83 30.48
C GLU A 555 -34.21 -42.79 29.41
N GLU A 556 -35.41 -42.90 28.85
CA GLU A 556 -35.94 -41.85 27.96
C GLU A 556 -36.03 -40.52 28.72
N GLY A 557 -35.68 -39.42 28.04
CA GLY A 557 -35.60 -38.09 28.64
C GLY A 557 -34.29 -37.79 29.38
N ASP A 558 -33.41 -38.79 29.58
CA ASP A 558 -32.10 -38.54 30.20
C ASP A 558 -31.26 -37.56 29.37
N GLU A 559 -30.63 -36.60 30.06
CA GLU A 559 -29.58 -35.76 29.51
C GLU A 559 -28.20 -36.39 29.75
N LEU A 560 -27.53 -36.70 28.66
CA LEU A 560 -26.21 -37.31 28.63
C LEU A 560 -25.18 -36.33 28.06
N TRP A 561 -23.92 -36.57 28.41
CA TRP A 561 -22.80 -35.72 28.06
C TRP A 561 -21.66 -36.57 27.54
N ILE A 562 -20.82 -35.99 26.68
CA ILE A 562 -19.54 -36.59 26.34
C ILE A 562 -18.56 -36.40 27.50
N ASP A 563 -17.86 -37.47 27.85
CA ASP A 563 -16.84 -37.51 28.90
C ASP A 563 -15.62 -36.70 28.45
N LEU A 564 -15.46 -35.50 29.00
CA LEU A 564 -14.40 -34.58 28.60
C LEU A 564 -13.17 -34.80 29.50
N PRO A 565 -12.02 -35.25 28.96
CA PRO A 565 -10.80 -35.35 29.75
C PRO A 565 -10.39 -33.98 30.30
N GLU A 566 -9.93 -33.93 31.54
CA GLU A 566 -9.56 -32.66 32.21
C GLU A 566 -8.55 -31.83 31.40
N LYS A 567 -7.56 -32.49 30.79
CA LYS A 567 -6.57 -31.83 29.92
C LYS A 567 -7.22 -31.17 28.71
N HIS A 568 -8.21 -31.82 28.11
CA HIS A 568 -8.93 -31.31 26.94
C HIS A 568 -9.83 -30.15 27.33
N ALA A 569 -10.53 -30.26 28.47
CA ALA A 569 -11.32 -29.18 29.04
C ALA A 569 -10.47 -27.92 29.29
N LYS A 570 -9.25 -28.11 29.81
CA LYS A 570 -8.30 -27.02 30.03
C LYS A 570 -7.87 -26.34 28.72
N ILE A 571 -7.45 -27.12 27.72
CA ILE A 571 -7.04 -26.57 26.40
C ILE A 571 -8.21 -25.82 25.76
N LEU A 572 -9.41 -26.42 25.77
CA LEU A 572 -10.61 -25.79 25.20
C LEU A 572 -11.00 -24.48 25.89
N GLU A 573 -10.81 -24.37 27.21
CA GLU A 573 -11.17 -23.14 27.93
C GLU A 573 -10.08 -22.06 27.86
N GLN A 574 -8.80 -22.45 27.86
CA GLN A 574 -7.69 -21.49 28.00
C GLN A 574 -7.04 -21.10 26.68
N GLU A 575 -7.07 -22.00 25.70
CA GLU A 575 -6.33 -21.82 24.45
C GLU A 575 -7.28 -21.69 23.25
N LEU A 576 -8.47 -22.29 23.29
CA LEU A 576 -9.37 -22.42 22.12
C LEU A 576 -10.79 -21.88 22.35
N SER A 577 -11.04 -21.08 23.39
CA SER A 577 -12.40 -20.65 23.75
C SER A 577 -13.05 -19.75 22.68
N ASP A 578 -12.22 -18.97 21.99
CA ASP A 578 -12.66 -18.05 20.94
C ASP A 578 -12.76 -18.74 19.56
N ASP A 579 -12.13 -19.92 19.43
CA ASP A 579 -12.06 -20.69 18.18
C ASP A 579 -13.14 -21.78 18.07
N ILE A 580 -13.77 -22.17 19.18
CA ILE A 580 -14.85 -23.16 19.15
C ILE A 580 -16.22 -22.53 18.89
N PRO A 581 -17.13 -23.22 18.17
CA PRO A 581 -18.48 -22.73 17.95
C PRO A 581 -19.24 -22.42 19.25
N ALA A 582 -20.13 -21.42 19.21
CA ALA A 582 -20.87 -20.95 20.38
C ALA A 582 -21.65 -22.05 21.13
N ASP A 583 -22.17 -23.05 20.41
CA ASP A 583 -22.85 -24.22 20.99
C ASP A 583 -21.87 -25.19 21.68
N GLU A 584 -20.64 -25.33 21.19
CA GLU A 584 -19.59 -26.08 21.89
C GLU A 584 -19.10 -25.34 23.13
N LEU A 585 -18.98 -24.02 23.06
CA LEU A 585 -18.66 -23.19 24.22
C LEU A 585 -19.75 -23.28 25.30
N GLU A 586 -21.03 -23.33 24.91
CA GLU A 586 -22.15 -23.56 25.84
C GLU A 586 -22.03 -24.94 26.52
N ALA A 587 -21.74 -25.99 25.74
CA ALA A 587 -21.53 -27.33 26.28
C ALA A 587 -20.30 -27.38 27.21
N LEU A 588 -19.18 -26.77 26.83
CA LEU A 588 -17.98 -26.70 27.66
C LEU A 588 -18.26 -25.99 28.98
N THR A 589 -18.85 -24.80 28.93
CA THR A 589 -19.19 -23.99 30.10
C THR A 589 -20.12 -24.76 31.03
N GLY A 590 -21.17 -25.37 30.47
CA GLY A 590 -22.10 -26.19 31.26
C GLY A 590 -21.46 -27.42 31.90
N TYR A 591 -20.49 -28.04 31.23
CA TYR A 591 -19.73 -29.17 31.77
C TYR A 591 -18.80 -28.72 32.91
N LEU A 592 -18.05 -27.64 32.70
CA LEU A 592 -17.15 -27.04 33.69
C LEU A 592 -17.89 -26.57 34.93
N ASP A 593 -19.02 -25.86 34.77
CA ASP A 593 -19.84 -25.37 35.88
C ASP A 593 -20.35 -26.49 36.77
N LYS A 594 -20.72 -27.64 36.19
CA LYS A 594 -21.14 -28.81 36.97
C LYS A 594 -19.97 -29.46 37.72
N HIS A 595 -18.82 -29.64 37.07
CA HIS A 595 -17.62 -30.21 37.71
C HIS A 595 -17.10 -29.30 38.84
N ARG A 596 -17.06 -27.99 38.60
CA ARG A 596 -16.47 -27.00 39.52
C ARG A 596 -17.30 -26.70 40.75
N LYS A 597 -18.58 -27.08 40.77
CA LYS A 597 -19.39 -27.11 42.01
C LYS A 597 -18.81 -28.07 43.05
N ARG A 598 -18.07 -29.09 42.62
CA ARG A 598 -17.38 -30.03 43.49
C ARG A 598 -15.89 -29.71 43.63
N ASP A 599 -15.21 -29.52 42.50
CA ASP A 599 -13.77 -29.23 42.46
C ASP A 599 -13.50 -27.92 41.71
N PRO A 600 -13.36 -26.79 42.43
CA PRO A 600 -13.19 -25.46 41.83
C PRO A 600 -11.96 -25.29 40.92
N PHE A 601 -11.01 -26.24 40.96
CA PHE A 601 -9.77 -26.20 40.19
C PHE A 601 -9.77 -27.14 38.98
N TRP A 602 -10.81 -27.96 38.81
CA TRP A 602 -10.90 -28.90 37.70
C TRP A 602 -10.88 -28.16 36.35
N GLY A 603 -9.94 -28.55 35.47
CA GLY A 603 -9.76 -27.96 34.15
C GLY A 603 -9.16 -26.55 34.14
N LYS A 604 -8.51 -26.10 35.24
CA LYS A 604 -7.76 -24.82 35.29
C LYS A 604 -6.25 -24.98 35.09
#